data_AF-A0A9X8E2Q3-F1
#
_entry.id   AF-A0A9X8E2Q3-F1
#
_cell.length_a   1.000
_cell.length_b   1.000
_cell.length_c   1.000
_cell.angle_alpha   90.00
_cell.angle_beta   90.00
_cell.angle_gamma   90.00
#
_symmetry.space_group_name_H-M   'P 1'
#
loop_
_entity.id
_entity.type
_entity.pdbx_description
1 polymer ?
#
loop_
_entity_poly.entity_id
_entity_poly.type
_entity_poly.pdbx_seq_one_letter_code
_entity_poly.pdbx_strand_id
1 'polypeptide(L)'
;MTPTQVTAFISYMRDPRRYLPEIDALLDAYPSLRRHIAPMLPPRSVAHAMDQLNQLSSSSTSSMAAPTSSSKRKRPSSSSAASQPAATVVNPQCSICFDIVQTTSAPPCGHLCCVRCWQKLQLPDKTIPCPVCKQTFHADAFTRVVAAAPKRLK
;
A
#
# COMPACT_ATOMS: atom_id res chain seq x y z
N MET A 1 -8.90 31.20 -3.08
CA MET A 1 -9.98 30.78 -3.99
C MET A 1 -11.24 31.55 -3.64
N THR A 2 -12.02 31.93 -4.65
CA THR A 2 -13.37 32.46 -4.45
C THR A 2 -14.36 31.34 -4.08
N PRO A 3 -15.52 31.64 -3.49
CA PRO A 3 -16.52 30.64 -3.14
C PRO A 3 -16.92 29.76 -4.34
N THR A 4 -17.08 30.36 -5.52
CA THR A 4 -17.41 29.65 -6.76
C THR A 4 -16.30 28.69 -7.19
N GLN A 5 -15.03 29.10 -7.07
CA GLN A 5 -13.87 28.25 -7.38
C GLN A 5 -13.76 27.08 -6.41
N VAL A 6 -14.09 27.27 -5.13
CA VAL A 6 -14.12 26.19 -4.13
C VAL A 6 -15.21 25.18 -4.48
N THR A 7 -16.42 25.63 -4.82
CA THR A 7 -17.52 24.73 -5.22
C THR A 7 -17.16 23.92 -6.47
N ALA A 8 -16.57 24.56 -7.49
CA ALA A 8 -16.11 23.89 -8.69
C ALA A 8 -15.02 22.85 -8.38
N PHE A 9 -14.04 23.23 -7.56
CA PHE A 9 -12.95 22.36 -7.13
C PHE A 9 -13.47 21.10 -6.40
N ILE A 10 -14.41 21.26 -5.46
CA ILE A 10 -15.04 20.13 -4.74
C ILE A 10 -15.78 19.20 -5.72
N SER A 11 -16.46 19.75 -6.71
CA SER A 11 -17.14 18.96 -7.74
C SER A 11 -16.16 18.13 -8.56
N TYR A 12 -15.05 18.73 -9.00
CA TYR A 12 -14.02 18.05 -9.80
C TYR A 12 -13.27 16.96 -9.01
N MET A 13 -13.05 17.18 -7.71
CA MET A 13 -12.42 16.20 -6.83
C MET A 13 -13.25 14.91 -6.64
N ARG A 14 -14.54 14.88 -7.02
CA ARG A 14 -15.33 13.64 -7.07
C ARG A 14 -14.88 12.68 -8.16
N ASP A 15 -14.33 13.19 -9.27
CA ASP A 15 -13.76 12.40 -10.37
C ASP A 15 -12.53 13.10 -10.97
N PRO A 16 -11.39 13.08 -10.24
CA PRO A 16 -10.22 13.89 -10.59
C PRO A 16 -9.53 13.43 -11.87
N ARG A 17 -9.80 12.21 -12.37
CA ARG A 17 -9.26 11.72 -13.64
C ARG A 17 -9.87 12.45 -14.84
N ARG A 18 -11.15 12.81 -14.74
CA ARG A 18 -11.89 13.46 -15.81
C ARG A 18 -11.66 14.97 -15.87
N TYR A 19 -11.36 15.58 -14.72
CA TYR A 19 -11.25 17.04 -14.56
C TYR A 19 -9.85 17.51 -14.18
N LEU A 20 -8.83 16.70 -14.46
CA LEU A 20 -7.44 16.97 -14.11
C LEU A 20 -6.92 18.32 -14.67
N PRO A 21 -7.18 18.70 -15.94
CA PRO A 21 -6.72 19.98 -16.46
C PRO A 21 -7.45 21.17 -15.81
N GLU A 22 -8.73 21.05 -15.49
CA GLU A 22 -9.50 22.09 -14.80
C GLU A 22 -9.06 22.25 -13.33
N ILE A 23 -8.74 21.13 -12.67
CA ILE A 23 -8.17 21.12 -11.32
C ILE A 23 -6.81 21.83 -11.32
N ASP A 24 -5.92 21.50 -12.26
CA ASP A 24 -4.60 22.13 -12.34
C ASP A 24 -4.70 23.62 -12.66
N ALA A 25 -5.57 24.03 -13.59
CA ALA A 25 -5.79 25.44 -13.90
C ALA A 25 -6.32 26.23 -12.69
N LEU A 26 -7.19 25.61 -11.87
CA LEU A 26 -7.65 26.20 -10.61
C LEU A 26 -6.51 26.31 -9.58
N LEU A 27 -5.63 25.31 -9.51
CA LEU A 27 -4.55 25.24 -8.54
C LEU A 27 -3.32 26.09 -8.92
N ASP A 28 -3.14 26.46 -10.18
CA ASP A 28 -2.02 27.28 -10.66
C ASP A 28 -1.99 28.67 -9.99
N ALA A 29 -3.15 29.26 -9.71
CA ALA A 29 -3.26 30.51 -8.97
C ALA A 29 -2.96 30.37 -7.46
N TYR A 30 -2.81 29.14 -6.95
CA TYR A 30 -2.64 28.82 -5.52
C TYR A 30 -1.50 27.80 -5.30
N PRO A 31 -0.23 28.20 -5.47
CA PRO A 31 0.92 27.29 -5.44
C PRO A 31 1.11 26.55 -4.10
N SER A 32 0.78 27.21 -2.98
CA SER A 32 0.80 26.58 -1.66
C SER A 32 -0.25 25.47 -1.55
N LEU A 33 -1.44 25.67 -2.08
CA LEU A 33 -2.51 24.68 -2.11
C LEU A 33 -2.17 23.54 -3.07
N ARG A 34 -1.67 23.87 -4.26
CA ARG A 34 -1.19 22.91 -5.26
C ARG A 34 -0.19 21.92 -4.69
N ARG A 35 0.77 22.39 -3.88
CA ARG A 35 1.78 21.53 -3.24
C ARG A 35 1.19 20.45 -2.33
N HIS A 36 0.09 20.75 -1.64
CA HIS A 36 -0.55 19.80 -0.73
C HIS A 36 -1.52 18.85 -1.46
N ILE A 37 -2.12 19.30 -2.57
CA ILE A 37 -3.15 18.55 -3.29
C ILE A 37 -2.56 17.68 -4.40
N ALA A 38 -1.49 18.11 -5.06
CA ALA A 38 -0.86 17.38 -6.16
C ALA A 38 -0.53 15.91 -5.85
N PRO A 39 -0.06 15.53 -4.63
CA PRO A 39 0.18 14.12 -4.28
C PRO A 39 -1.09 13.25 -4.25
N MET A 40 -2.27 13.87 -4.11
CA MET A 40 -3.56 13.20 -4.04
C MET A 40 -4.23 13.09 -5.42
N LEU A 41 -3.69 13.75 -6.45
CA LEU A 41 -4.22 13.72 -7.80
C LEU A 41 -3.65 12.53 -8.59
N PRO A 42 -4.41 12.00 -9.58
CA PRO A 42 -3.89 10.97 -10.45
C PRO A 42 -2.63 11.47 -11.17
N PRO A 43 -1.63 10.61 -11.43
CA PRO A 43 -0.49 11.00 -12.24
C PRO A 43 -0.98 11.43 -13.64
N ARG A 44 -0.56 12.62 -14.07
CA ARG A 44 -0.89 13.23 -15.37
C ARG A 44 -0.67 12.30 -16.57
N SER A 45 0.30 11.39 -16.44
CA SER A 45 0.52 10.29 -17.37
C SER A 45 1.29 9.17 -16.67
N VAL A 46 1.27 7.98 -17.26
CA VAL A 46 2.12 6.86 -16.82
C VAL A 46 3.60 7.25 -16.88
N ALA A 47 4.01 8.05 -17.88
CA ALA A 47 5.38 8.56 -17.98
C ALA A 47 5.76 9.49 -16.81
N HIS A 48 4.84 10.36 -16.38
CA HIS A 48 5.06 11.23 -15.22
C HIS A 48 5.12 10.43 -13.90
N ALA A 49 4.35 9.35 -13.78
CA ALA A 49 4.46 8.43 -12.64
C ALA A 49 5.83 7.74 -12.61
N MET A 50 6.32 7.30 -13.77
CA MET A 50 7.65 6.67 -13.89
C MET A 50 8.79 7.65 -13.60
N ASP A 51 8.68 8.91 -14.03
CA ASP A 51 9.66 9.97 -13.72
C ASP A 51 9.72 10.26 -12.21
N GLN A 52 8.57 10.38 -11.54
CA GLN A 52 8.53 10.56 -10.08
C GLN A 52 9.21 9.41 -9.34
N LEU A 53 8.94 8.16 -9.73
CA LEU A 53 9.60 6.99 -9.13
C LEU A 53 11.11 7.02 -9.35
N ASN A 54 11.57 7.49 -10.50
CA ASN A 54 12.98 7.67 -10.81
C ASN A 54 13.63 8.77 -9.95
N GLN A 55 12.93 9.88 -9.72
CA GLN A 55 13.40 10.97 -8.85
C GLN A 55 13.42 10.59 -7.37
N LEU A 56 12.44 9.83 -6.87
CA LEU A 56 12.45 9.30 -5.50
C LEU A 56 13.58 8.28 -5.28
N SER A 57 13.86 7.46 -6.29
CA SER A 57 14.99 6.53 -6.26
C SER A 57 16.34 7.26 -6.24
N SER A 58 16.42 8.44 -6.85
CA SER A 58 17.63 9.26 -6.93
C SER A 58 17.87 10.13 -5.70
N SER A 59 16.83 10.42 -4.90
CA SER A 59 16.88 11.32 -3.74
C SER A 59 17.30 10.63 -2.43
N SER A 60 17.63 9.33 -2.45
CA SER A 60 17.97 8.54 -1.26
C SER A 60 19.40 8.74 -0.72
N THR A 61 20.11 9.79 -1.11
CA THR A 61 21.45 10.11 -0.57
C THR A 61 21.55 11.56 -0.11
N SER A 62 20.92 11.92 1.02
CA SER A 62 21.32 13.11 1.80
C SER A 62 20.78 13.09 3.23
N SER A 63 21.72 12.92 4.16
CA SER A 63 21.73 13.55 5.49
C SER A 63 20.98 12.90 6.65
N MET A 64 21.77 12.11 7.36
CA MET A 64 21.65 11.60 8.71
C MET A 64 21.51 12.74 9.73
N ALA A 65 20.51 12.64 10.60
CA ALA A 65 20.57 13.17 11.97
C ALA A 65 19.75 12.25 12.89
N ALA A 66 20.41 11.74 13.93
CA ALA A 66 19.81 10.89 14.96
C ALA A 66 18.82 11.69 15.84
N PRO A 67 17.93 11.00 16.56
CA PRO A 67 18.15 10.98 18.00
C PRO A 67 18.02 9.59 18.63
N THR A 68 18.80 9.45 19.69
CA THR A 68 18.83 8.36 20.66
C THR A 68 17.52 8.27 21.44
N SER A 69 16.98 7.07 21.66
CA SER A 69 16.25 6.73 22.89
C SER A 69 16.10 5.23 23.08
N SER A 70 16.62 4.78 24.23
CA SER A 70 16.60 3.42 24.75
C SER A 70 15.26 3.12 25.43
N SER A 71 14.64 1.97 25.15
CA SER A 71 14.06 1.13 26.22
C SER A 71 13.42 -0.19 25.76
N LYS A 72 13.99 -1.26 26.34
CA LYS A 72 13.35 -2.43 26.95
C LYS A 72 12.63 -3.48 26.06
N ARG A 73 13.36 -4.58 25.91
CA ARG A 73 12.96 -5.97 25.62
C ARG A 73 11.62 -6.38 26.26
N LYS A 74 10.82 -7.15 25.51
CA LYS A 74 10.14 -8.37 26.02
C LYS A 74 9.87 -9.35 24.86
N ARG A 75 10.56 -10.51 24.90
CA ARG A 75 10.16 -11.75 24.21
C ARG A 75 8.96 -12.36 24.96
N PRO A 76 8.09 -13.09 24.28
CA PRO A 76 7.94 -14.52 24.60
C PRO A 76 8.07 -15.38 23.32
N SER A 77 8.99 -16.34 23.33
CA SER A 77 8.76 -17.80 23.51
C SER A 77 8.08 -18.49 22.33
N SER A 78 8.90 -19.34 21.72
CA SER A 78 8.59 -20.44 20.83
C SER A 78 7.47 -21.34 21.35
N SER A 79 6.48 -21.58 20.51
CA SER A 79 5.75 -22.84 20.48
C SER A 79 5.98 -23.48 19.11
N SER A 80 6.71 -24.59 19.16
CA SER A 80 6.88 -25.53 18.06
C SER A 80 5.53 -26.15 17.72
N ALA A 81 5.06 -26.00 16.49
CA ALA A 81 4.00 -26.84 15.94
C ALA A 81 4.06 -26.85 14.40
N ALA A 82 4.35 -28.04 13.89
CA ALA A 82 4.04 -28.56 12.56
C ALA A 82 4.61 -27.81 11.33
N SER A 83 5.52 -28.51 10.66
CA SER A 83 5.99 -28.31 9.29
C SER A 83 4.83 -28.32 8.29
N GLN A 84 4.06 -27.24 8.20
CA GLN A 84 3.16 -27.01 7.08
C GLN A 84 3.95 -26.35 5.94
N PRO A 85 3.73 -26.72 4.67
CA PRO A 85 4.40 -26.12 3.53
C PRO A 85 4.07 -24.62 3.50
N ALA A 86 5.06 -23.80 3.85
CA ALA A 86 4.95 -22.36 3.80
C ALA A 86 5.66 -21.86 2.55
N ALA A 87 4.91 -21.23 1.65
CA ALA A 87 5.53 -20.53 0.52
C ALA A 87 6.34 -19.34 1.07
N THR A 88 7.55 -19.16 0.55
CA THR A 88 8.44 -18.09 1.00
C THR A 88 8.48 -16.99 -0.07
N VAL A 89 8.20 -15.74 0.31
CA VAL A 89 8.15 -14.59 -0.59
C VAL A 89 9.03 -13.47 -0.04
N VAL A 90 9.80 -12.79 -0.90
CA VAL A 90 10.60 -11.63 -0.50
C VAL A 90 9.66 -10.43 -0.31
N ASN A 91 9.73 -9.77 0.84
CA ASN A 91 8.92 -8.59 1.18
C ASN A 91 7.42 -8.72 0.82
N PRO A 92 6.69 -9.69 1.39
CA PRO A 92 5.29 -9.88 1.05
C PRO A 92 4.49 -8.65 1.51
N GLN A 93 3.90 -7.95 0.55
CA GLN A 93 3.18 -6.70 0.75
C GLN A 93 1.67 -6.92 0.60
N CYS A 94 0.89 -6.31 1.49
CA CYS A 94 -0.58 -6.38 1.45
C CYS A 94 -1.16 -5.46 0.36
N SER A 95 -2.02 -5.96 -0.53
CA SER A 95 -2.67 -5.14 -1.56
C SER A 95 -3.74 -4.16 -1.04
N ILE A 96 -4.10 -4.22 0.25
CA ILE A 96 -5.13 -3.34 0.85
C ILE A 96 -4.51 -2.24 1.70
N CYS A 97 -3.65 -2.59 2.65
CA CYS A 97 -3.02 -1.62 3.55
C CYS A 97 -1.58 -1.26 3.15
N PHE A 98 -1.01 -1.93 2.15
CA PHE A 98 0.34 -1.71 1.65
C PHE A 98 1.47 -1.99 2.64
N ASP A 99 1.16 -2.54 3.82
CA ASP A 99 2.15 -2.98 4.81
C ASP A 99 2.89 -4.23 4.35
N ILE A 100 4.18 -4.31 4.71
CA ILE A 100 5.00 -5.52 4.58
C ILE A 100 4.78 -6.39 5.81
N VAL A 101 4.47 -7.66 5.60
CA VAL A 101 4.15 -8.61 6.68
C VAL A 101 5.18 -9.72 6.79
N GLN A 102 5.39 -10.27 7.99
CA GLN A 102 6.27 -11.43 8.15
C GLN A 102 5.57 -12.74 7.80
N THR A 103 4.27 -12.79 8.07
CA THR A 103 3.43 -13.97 7.88
C THR A 103 2.09 -13.53 7.31
N THR A 104 1.62 -14.25 6.31
CA THR A 104 0.25 -14.13 5.83
C THR A 104 -0.25 -15.43 5.22
N SER A 105 -1.43 -15.42 4.65
CA SER A 105 -1.96 -16.50 3.83
C SER A 105 -2.36 -15.97 2.45
N ALA A 106 -2.26 -16.82 1.44
CA ALA A 106 -2.58 -16.50 0.05
C ALA A 106 -3.59 -17.51 -0.49
N PRO A 107 -4.66 -17.06 -1.17
CA PRO A 107 -5.52 -17.95 -1.93
C PRO A 107 -4.78 -18.54 -3.15
N PRO A 108 -5.36 -19.57 -3.82
CA PRO A 108 -4.79 -20.18 -5.02
C PRO A 108 -4.46 -19.22 -6.17
N CYS A 109 -5.08 -18.03 -6.22
CA CYS A 109 -4.74 -17.01 -7.22
C CYS A 109 -3.42 -16.25 -6.94
N GLY A 110 -2.78 -16.46 -5.79
CA GLY A 110 -1.44 -15.93 -5.48
C GLY A 110 -1.38 -14.48 -5.00
N HIS A 111 -2.50 -13.76 -4.94
CA HIS A 111 -2.52 -12.38 -4.42
C HIS A 111 -2.36 -12.33 -2.90
N LEU A 112 -1.68 -11.29 -2.40
CA LEU A 112 -1.30 -11.18 -0.99
C LEU A 112 -2.04 -10.03 -0.29
N CYS A 113 -2.71 -10.36 0.81
CA CYS A 113 -3.16 -9.38 1.81
C CYS A 113 -2.67 -9.83 3.18
N CYS A 114 -2.64 -8.94 4.18
CA CYS A 114 -2.35 -9.34 5.55
C CYS A 114 -3.55 -10.08 6.18
N VAL A 115 -3.31 -10.88 7.21
CA VAL A 115 -4.35 -11.68 7.90
C VAL A 115 -5.54 -10.81 8.33
N ARG A 116 -5.29 -9.61 8.86
CA ARG A 116 -6.33 -8.66 9.28
C ARG A 116 -7.21 -8.21 8.11
N CYS A 117 -6.63 -8.01 6.93
CA CYS A 117 -7.36 -7.61 5.74
C CYS A 117 -8.17 -8.77 5.17
N TRP A 118 -7.64 -10.00 5.18
CA TRP A 118 -8.41 -11.19 4.78
C TRP A 118 -9.63 -11.44 5.68
N GLN A 119 -9.47 -11.30 6.99
CA GLN A 119 -10.57 -11.46 7.95
C GLN A 119 -11.71 -10.45 7.71
N LYS A 120 -11.38 -9.22 7.31
CA LYS A 120 -12.40 -8.19 6.98
C LYS A 120 -13.18 -8.50 5.70
N LEU A 121 -12.61 -9.31 4.81
CA LEU A 121 -13.24 -9.71 3.55
C LEU A 121 -14.05 -11.02 3.70
N GLN A 122 -13.90 -11.72 4.82
CA GLN A 122 -14.58 -12.99 5.02
C GLN A 122 -16.09 -12.80 5.13
N LEU A 123 -16.82 -13.50 4.25
CA LEU A 123 -18.27 -13.53 4.20
C LEU A 123 -18.84 -14.52 5.25
N PRO A 124 -20.15 -14.41 5.57
CA PRO A 124 -20.80 -15.30 6.54
C PRO A 124 -20.74 -16.79 6.17
N ASP A 125 -20.62 -17.09 4.87
CA ASP A 125 -20.51 -18.45 4.31
C ASP A 125 -19.08 -19.02 4.36
N LYS A 126 -18.15 -18.35 5.07
CA LYS A 126 -16.72 -18.69 5.18
C LYS A 126 -15.95 -18.59 3.86
N THR A 127 -16.51 -17.92 2.86
CA THR A 127 -15.79 -17.58 1.64
C THR A 127 -15.12 -16.22 1.76
N ILE A 128 -14.07 -16.01 0.98
CA ILE A 128 -13.26 -14.79 0.98
C ILE A 128 -13.04 -14.38 -0.48
N PRO A 129 -13.57 -13.22 -0.92
CA PRO A 129 -13.32 -12.69 -2.24
C PRO A 129 -11.93 -12.06 -2.29
N CYS A 130 -11.15 -12.39 -3.32
CA CYS A 130 -9.87 -11.76 -3.58
C CYS A 130 -10.08 -10.29 -4.00
N PRO A 131 -9.47 -9.30 -3.33
CA PRO A 131 -9.65 -7.89 -3.67
C PRO A 131 -9.00 -7.49 -5.00
N VAL A 132 -8.11 -8.34 -5.54
CA VAL A 132 -7.38 -8.07 -6.80
C VAL A 132 -8.10 -8.71 -7.99
N CYS A 133 -8.30 -10.03 -7.99
CA CYS A 133 -8.89 -10.74 -9.12
C CYS A 133 -10.39 -11.04 -8.99
N LYS A 134 -11.01 -10.71 -7.85
CA LYS A 134 -12.45 -10.89 -7.56
C LYS A 134 -12.95 -12.34 -7.52
N GLN A 135 -12.06 -13.32 -7.64
CA GLN A 135 -12.39 -14.73 -7.41
C GLN A 135 -12.62 -14.99 -5.91
N THR A 136 -13.56 -15.88 -5.61
CA THR A 136 -13.95 -16.23 -4.24
C THR A 136 -13.38 -17.58 -3.87
N PHE A 137 -12.81 -17.68 -2.67
CA PHE A 137 -12.15 -18.89 -2.17
C PHE A 137 -12.64 -19.23 -0.77
N HIS A 138 -12.67 -20.51 -0.42
CA HIS A 138 -12.87 -20.91 0.96
C HIS A 138 -11.59 -20.68 1.77
N ALA A 139 -11.74 -20.37 3.07
CA ALA A 139 -10.62 -20.03 3.96
C ALA A 139 -9.61 -21.19 4.15
N ASP A 140 -10.04 -22.43 3.97
CA ASP A 140 -9.21 -23.65 4.02
C ASP A 140 -8.30 -23.82 2.80
N ALA A 141 -8.64 -23.21 1.66
CA ALA A 141 -7.81 -23.22 0.45
C ALA A 141 -6.60 -22.27 0.52
N PHE A 142 -6.48 -21.48 1.60
CA PHE A 142 -5.41 -20.51 1.73
C PHE A 142 -4.10 -21.17 2.17
N THR A 143 -3.03 -20.92 1.43
CA THR A 143 -1.69 -21.39 1.75
C THR A 143 -0.96 -20.38 2.61
N ARG A 144 -0.24 -20.82 3.64
CA ARG A 144 0.59 -19.95 4.48
C ARG A 144 1.78 -19.41 3.68
N VAL A 145 2.01 -18.11 3.79
CA VAL A 145 3.13 -17.38 3.19
C VAL A 145 3.98 -16.75 4.28
N VAL A 146 5.29 -16.89 4.18
CA VAL A 146 6.27 -16.28 5.10
C VAL A 146 7.28 -15.42 4.36
N ALA A 147 7.73 -14.35 5.00
CA ALA A 147 8.76 -13.49 4.45
C ALA A 147 10.10 -14.23 4.36
N ALA A 148 10.77 -14.12 3.21
CA ALA A 148 12.13 -14.61 3.04
C ALA A 148 13.08 -13.84 3.97
N ALA A 149 14.02 -14.55 4.60
CA ALA A 149 15.09 -13.89 5.34
C ALA A 149 15.96 -13.06 4.38
N PRO A 150 16.34 -11.81 4.73
CA PRO A 150 17.23 -11.02 3.90
C PRO A 150 18.58 -11.74 3.78
N LYS A 151 19.05 -11.97 2.55
CA LYS A 151 20.41 -12.47 2.31
C LYS A 151 21.38 -11.38 2.75
N ARG A 152 22.10 -11.59 3.87
CA ARG A 152 23.22 -10.71 4.23
C ARG A 152 24.31 -10.88 3.18
N LEU A 153 24.51 -9.86 2.34
CA LEU A 153 25.72 -9.76 1.54
C LEU A 153 26.91 -9.60 2.51
N LYS A 154 27.92 -10.45 2.34
CA LYS A 154 29.21 -10.39 3.05
C LYS A 154 30.14 -9.44 2.34
#